data_AF-A0A7C1VSX2-F1
#
_entry.id   AF-A0A7C1VSX2-F1
#
_cell.length_a   1.000
_cell.length_b   1.000
_cell.length_c   1.000
_cell.angle_alpha   90.00
_cell.angle_beta   90.00
_cell.angle_gamma   90.00
#
_symmetry.space_group_name_H-M   'P 1'
#
loop_
_entity.id
_entity.type
_entity.pdbx_description
1 polymer ?
#
loop_
_entity_poly.entity_id
_entity_poly.type
_entity_poly.pdbx_seq_one_letter_code
_entity_poly.pdbx_strand_id
1 'polypeptide(L)'
;MSETQKQQLEQQLWNIANELRGKMDADQFRDYILGFIFYKYLSEKMYLYANKILKQDKVDYLDIKERSKEGKAIIEAVKENALE
;
A
#
# COMPACT_ATOMS: atom_id res chain seq x y z
N MET A 1 -14.19 -4.10 17.96
CA MET A 1 -14.19 -5.40 17.25
C MET A 1 -14.43 -6.49 18.28
N SER A 2 -15.57 -7.17 18.23
CA SER A 2 -15.80 -8.36 19.07
C SER A 2 -14.94 -9.54 18.59
N GLU A 3 -14.71 -10.54 19.44
CA GLU A 3 -13.98 -11.76 19.05
C GLU A 3 -14.62 -12.45 17.85
N THR A 4 -15.96 -12.49 17.81
CA THR A 4 -16.72 -13.04 16.68
C THR A 4 -16.43 -12.33 15.37
N GLN A 5 -16.31 -11.00 15.38
CA GLN A 5 -15.97 -10.21 14.18
C GLN A 5 -14.54 -10.50 13.70
N LYS A 6 -13.59 -10.71 14.63
CA LYS A 6 -12.21 -11.09 14.28
C LYS A 6 -12.18 -12.47 13.62
N GLN A 7 -12.86 -13.45 14.19
CA GLN A 7 -12.92 -14.81 13.63
C GLN A 7 -13.56 -14.82 12.23
N GLN A 8 -14.64 -14.07 12.03
CA GLN A 8 -15.27 -13.92 10.70
C GLN A 8 -14.32 -13.30 9.69
N LEU A 9 -13.58 -12.27 10.08
CA LEU A 9 -12.59 -11.61 9.23
C LEU A 9 -11.44 -12.55 8.86
N GLU A 10 -10.88 -13.27 9.83
CA GLU A 10 -9.81 -14.25 9.61
C GLU A 10 -10.26 -15.35 8.62
N GLN A 11 -11.48 -15.87 8.79
CA GLN A 11 -12.03 -16.86 7.88
C GLN A 11 -12.21 -16.31 6.45
N GLN A 12 -12.69 -15.07 6.31
CA GLN A 12 -12.81 -14.43 4.99
C GLN A 12 -11.45 -14.24 4.32
N LEU A 13 -10.45 -13.75 5.06
CA LEU A 13 -9.09 -13.59 4.55
C LEU A 13 -8.47 -14.93 4.15
N TRP A 14 -8.70 -15.98 4.94
CA TRP A 14 -8.27 -17.34 4.61
C TRP A 14 -8.90 -17.84 3.30
N ASN A 15 -10.20 -17.61 3.11
CA ASN A 15 -10.90 -18.00 1.89
C ASN A 15 -10.34 -17.26 0.66
N ILE A 16 -10.13 -15.95 0.77
CA ILE A 16 -9.54 -15.13 -0.29
C ILE A 16 -8.12 -15.62 -0.63
N ALA A 17 -7.30 -15.91 0.37
CA ALA A 17 -5.95 -16.41 0.16
C ALA A 17 -5.95 -17.77 -0.57
N ASN A 18 -6.89 -18.67 -0.25
CA ASN A 18 -7.02 -19.95 -0.95
C ASN A 18 -7.46 -19.78 -2.41
N GLU A 19 -8.39 -18.86 -2.66
CA GLU A 19 -8.84 -18.55 -4.03
C GLU A 19 -7.69 -17.97 -4.87
N LEU A 20 -6.94 -17.01 -4.32
CA LEU A 20 -5.78 -16.40 -4.98
C LEU A 20 -4.61 -17.37 -5.18
N ARG A 21 -4.39 -18.30 -4.24
CA ARG A 21 -3.37 -19.34 -4.37
C ARG A 21 -3.65 -20.27 -5.56
N GLY A 22 -4.93 -20.57 -5.81
CA GLY A 22 -5.33 -21.48 -6.89
C GLY A 22 -4.63 -22.84 -6.77
N LYS A 23 -3.89 -23.23 -7.81
CA LYS A 23 -3.14 -24.51 -7.88
C LYS A 23 -1.68 -24.41 -7.43
N MET A 24 -1.24 -23.25 -6.94
CA MET A 24 0.13 -23.02 -6.52
C MET A 24 0.41 -23.71 -5.17
N ASP A 25 1.65 -24.16 -5.00
CA ASP A 25 2.11 -24.68 -3.71
C ASP A 25 2.01 -23.59 -2.61
N ALA A 26 1.73 -24.01 -1.38
CA ALA A 26 1.52 -23.10 -0.26
C ALA A 26 2.76 -22.28 0.11
N ASP A 27 3.95 -22.87 0.00
CA ASP A 27 5.20 -22.18 0.34
C ASP A 27 5.57 -21.19 -0.78
N GLN A 28 5.39 -21.58 -2.04
CA GLN A 28 5.58 -20.67 -3.19
C GLN A 28 4.62 -19.48 -3.14
N PHE A 29 3.33 -19.72 -2.88
CA PHE A 29 2.36 -18.63 -2.76
C PHE A 29 2.71 -17.67 -1.62
N ARG A 30 3.19 -18.19 -0.48
CA ARG A 30 3.61 -17.37 0.65
C ARG A 30 4.73 -16.40 0.26
N ASP A 31 5.75 -16.89 -0.42
CA ASP A 31 6.90 -16.06 -0.81
C ASP A 31 6.49 -14.91 -1.74
N TYR A 32 5.57 -15.16 -2.69
CA TYR A 32 5.05 -14.11 -3.57
C TYR A 32 4.09 -13.16 -2.87
N ILE A 33 3.11 -13.68 -2.13
CA ILE A 33 2.04 -12.86 -1.54
C ILE A 33 2.58 -11.93 -0.45
N LEU A 34 3.59 -12.37 0.31
CA LEU A 34 4.24 -11.52 1.32
C LEU A 34 4.92 -10.30 0.67
N GLY A 35 5.56 -10.49 -0.49
CA GLY A 35 6.13 -9.37 -1.26
C GLY A 35 5.07 -8.36 -1.68
N PHE A 36 3.92 -8.82 -2.16
CA PHE A 36 2.81 -7.94 -2.54
C PHE A 36 2.18 -7.23 -1.35
N ILE A 37 1.96 -7.93 -0.24
CA ILE A 37 1.42 -7.32 1.00
C ILE A 37 2.39 -6.27 1.53
N PHE A 38 3.69 -6.57 1.54
CA PHE A 38 4.71 -5.63 1.97
C PHE A 38 4.78 -4.41 1.06
N TYR A 39 4.75 -4.60 -0.25
CA TYR A 39 4.70 -3.51 -1.22
C TYR A 39 3.46 -2.64 -1.00
N LYS A 40 2.27 -3.25 -0.91
CA LYS A 40 1.02 -2.53 -0.62
C LYS A 40 1.12 -1.71 0.67
N TYR A 41 1.67 -2.30 1.74
CA TYR A 41 1.85 -1.62 3.02
C TYR A 41 2.75 -0.39 2.90
N LEU A 42 3.91 -0.51 2.22
CA LEU A 42 4.81 0.62 2.01
C LEU A 42 4.19 1.68 1.11
N SER A 43 3.52 1.29 0.03
CA SER A 43 2.83 2.19 -0.89
C SER A 43 1.71 2.96 -0.19
N GLU A 44 0.88 2.30 0.62
CA GLU A 44 -0.16 2.95 1.42
C GLU A 44 0.42 3.91 2.43
N LYS A 45 1.50 3.51 3.14
CA LYS A 45 2.19 4.39 4.08
C LYS A 45 2.73 5.65 3.40
N MET A 46 3.36 5.50 2.23
CA MET A 46 3.88 6.63 1.46
C MET A 46 2.75 7.53 0.94
N TYR A 47 1.67 6.95 0.40
CA TYR A 47 0.50 7.68 -0.07
C TYR A 47 -0.12 8.54 1.05
N LEU A 48 -0.34 7.94 2.22
CA LEU A 48 -0.89 8.65 3.39
C LEU A 48 0.05 9.76 3.88
N TYR A 49 1.35 9.50 3.88
CA TYR A 49 2.37 10.49 4.24
C TYR A 49 2.37 11.67 3.27
N ALA A 50 2.47 11.40 1.97
CA ALA A 50 2.49 12.41 0.92
C ALA A 50 1.24 13.28 0.95
N ASN A 51 0.05 12.68 1.04
CA ASN A 51 -1.20 13.42 1.12
C ASN A 51 -1.33 14.25 2.40
N LYS A 52 -0.68 13.85 3.50
CA LYS A 52 -0.65 14.64 4.73
C LYS A 52 0.13 15.94 4.54
N ILE A 53 1.28 15.89 3.87
CA ILE A 53 2.14 17.08 3.66
C ILE A 53 1.64 17.96 2.52
N LEU A 54 1.10 17.36 1.45
CA LEU A 54 0.53 18.08 0.29
C LEU A 54 -0.86 18.67 0.54
N LYS A 55 -1.45 18.40 1.72
CA LYS A 55 -2.78 18.89 2.09
C LYS A 55 -2.90 20.42 2.01
N GLN A 56 -1.81 21.13 2.30
CA GLN A 56 -1.79 22.61 2.23
C GLN A 56 -1.88 23.11 0.80
N ASP A 57 -1.23 22.42 -0.12
CA ASP A 57 -1.19 22.75 -1.55
C ASP A 57 -2.46 22.30 -2.30
N LYS A 58 -3.36 21.56 -1.63
CA LYS A 58 -4.58 20.97 -2.21
C LYS A 58 -4.29 20.07 -3.41
N VAL A 59 -3.14 19.39 -3.39
CA VAL A 59 -2.72 18.44 -4.42
C VAL A 59 -2.84 17.03 -3.84
N ASP A 60 -3.47 16.11 -4.58
CA ASP A 60 -3.40 14.69 -4.27
C ASP A 60 -2.11 14.10 -4.84
N TYR A 61 -1.44 13.26 -4.06
CA TYR A 61 -0.23 12.56 -4.48
C TYR A 61 -0.41 11.77 -5.78
N LEU A 62 -1.60 11.19 -6.02
CA LEU A 62 -1.90 10.44 -7.24
C LEU A 62 -2.09 11.32 -8.48
N ASP A 63 -2.39 12.60 -8.31
CA ASP A 63 -2.59 13.55 -9.42
C ASP A 63 -1.27 14.16 -9.91
N ILE A 64 -0.15 13.88 -9.23
CA ILE A 64 1.16 14.42 -9.58
C ILE A 64 1.66 13.83 -10.90
N LYS A 65 1.92 14.71 -11.87
CA LYS A 65 2.52 14.33 -13.15
C LYS A 65 4.03 14.19 -13.01
N GLU A 66 4.50 12.96 -12.80
CA GLU A 66 5.94 12.60 -12.72
C GLU A 66 6.78 13.07 -13.92
N ARG A 67 6.16 13.28 -15.08
CA ARG A 67 6.85 13.72 -16.31
C ARG A 67 7.08 15.23 -16.37
N SER A 68 6.39 16.00 -15.53
CA SER A 68 6.55 17.46 -15.45
C SER A 68 7.73 17.82 -14.55
N LYS A 69 8.37 18.98 -14.80
CA LYS A 69 9.45 19.48 -13.93
C LYS A 69 8.96 19.73 -12.51
N GLU A 70 7.78 20.31 -12.37
CA GLU A 70 7.13 20.61 -11.09
C GLU A 70 6.77 19.33 -10.33
N GLY A 71 6.17 18.34 -10.99
CA GLY A 71 5.83 17.06 -10.36
C GLY A 71 7.04 16.29 -9.86
N LYS A 72 8.17 16.31 -10.59
CA LYS A 72 9.43 15.73 -10.10
C LYS A 72 9.96 16.42 -8.85
N ALA A 73 9.88 17.75 -8.80
CA ALA A 73 10.32 18.52 -7.63
C ALA A 73 9.45 18.19 -6.40
N ILE A 74 8.14 18.08 -6.59
CA ILE A 74 7.22 17.69 -5.50
C ILE A 74 7.54 16.28 -5.01
N ILE A 75 7.77 15.32 -5.91
CA ILE A 75 8.08 13.94 -5.51
C ILE A 75 9.40 13.84 -4.77
N GLU A 76 10.45 14.55 -5.23
CA GLU A 76 11.73 14.55 -4.52
C GLU A 76 11.60 15.19 -3.14
N ALA A 77 10.86 16.31 -3.02
CA ALA A 77 10.58 16.92 -1.73
C ALA A 77 9.82 15.97 -0.79
N VAL A 78 8.78 15.29 -1.27
CA VAL A 78 8.03 14.28 -0.50
C VAL A 78 8.96 13.17 -0.02
N LYS A 79 9.88 12.72 -0.88
CA LYS A 79 10.84 11.64 -0.57
C LYS A 79 11.88 12.06 0.47
N GLU A 80 12.45 13.25 0.36
CA GLU A 80 13.38 13.80 1.37
C GLU A 80 12.69 13.90 2.73
N ASN A 81 11.49 14.46 2.77
CA ASN A 81 10.70 14.58 3.99
C ASN A 81 10.28 13.22 4.56
N ALA A 82 10.16 12.16 3.74
CA ALA A 82 9.79 10.83 4.21
C ALA A 82 10.95 10.04 4.85
N LEU A 83 12.19 10.50 4.66
CA LEU A 83 13.40 9.89 5.19
C LEU A 83 13.93 10.58 6.46
N GLU A 84 13.43 11.77 6.77
CA GLU A 84 13.59 12.44 8.07
C GLU A 84 12.67 11.85 9.15
#